data_AF-A0A1B3Z669-F1
#
_entry.id   AF-A0A1B3Z669-F1
#
_cell.length_a   1.000
_cell.length_b   1.000
_cell.length_c   1.000
_cell.angle_alpha   90.00
_cell.angle_beta   90.00
_cell.angle_gamma   90.00
#
_symmetry.space_group_name_H-M   'P 1'
#
loop_
_entity.id
_entity.type
_entity.pdbx_description
1 polymer ?
#
loop_
_entity_poly.entity_id
_entity_poly.type
_entity_poly.pdbx_seq_one_letter_code
_entity_poly.pdbx_strand_id
1 'polypeptide(L)'
;MFITVSALALAACGQQAAQNEQAATGNTAVAIGNDAALPPLPQVQPLVGGPAAPVRTAPAAAALPLTRRIAYTPAPRADTYAWIDRADRISDTIGDAPPDYAFDYDGGVQPYGWELAGGYRTYAEPVDDGYRYYYYQPGDDAPYLVRDPYYSYGYSDGRVVTVYQNGRALAAAQAQQRADDAARYYARARALYVAAGQRERRGVVAAQWAERREQIARQRAAWDRAREDDAQWRAYRAGHDAEAAAELAAERDRRAQAAQRFDRWQQQGGRDAPPQLYAQQAAFRQQARIDQQRNAAFARDAQFQQQQRVQQQQAIVVQQQRQHAAEQHAQQQRFAEQQAARQRDDQQRARLDQRRQAEQQAQVQRQQAVAARQQAIRQQREAASQRAQAERQQTEHQRDITRQQAQAARHQAMAQQRQQAQADRRQAVEQRRDDLQRQRQQAQAARQQAAEQQRAQGEQRAAQARAAQQAQRAQAHAAAQQQAQAARQQALAQRAQAHPPHPPQPPHPARPENPRHDQR
;
A
#
# COMPACT_ATOMS: atom_id res chain seq x y z
N MET A 1 41.72 -50.72 48.99
CA MET A 1 40.97 -51.13 50.19
C MET A 1 41.11 -50.02 51.24
N PHE A 2 40.27 -48.97 51.11
CA PHE A 2 40.17 -47.73 51.91
C PHE A 2 38.97 -46.95 51.28
N ILE A 3 38.15 -46.11 51.94
CA ILE A 3 37.88 -45.80 53.36
C ILE A 3 36.35 -45.51 53.46
N THR A 4 35.72 -45.84 54.59
CA THR A 4 34.34 -45.44 54.96
C THR A 4 34.29 -44.05 55.61
N VAL A 5 33.33 -43.18 55.26
CA VAL A 5 32.80 -42.15 56.17
C VAL A 5 31.31 -41.91 55.89
N SER A 6 30.50 -41.80 56.95
CA SER A 6 29.07 -41.43 56.93
C SER A 6 28.88 -39.92 57.06
N ALA A 7 27.73 -39.38 56.65
CA ALA A 7 27.27 -38.06 57.09
C ALA A 7 25.74 -38.03 57.30
N LEU A 8 25.31 -37.31 58.35
CA LEU A 8 23.94 -37.23 58.86
C LEU A 8 23.59 -35.74 59.12
N ALA A 9 22.30 -35.45 59.20
CA ALA A 9 21.67 -34.34 59.96
C ALA A 9 21.68 -32.88 59.42
N LEU A 10 20.47 -32.45 59.01
CA LEU A 10 19.63 -31.36 59.59
C LEU A 10 19.99 -29.85 59.46
N ALA A 11 18.89 -29.06 59.45
CA ALA A 11 18.71 -27.60 59.52
C ALA A 11 18.73 -26.81 58.18
N ALA A 12 17.82 -25.85 57.91
CA ALA A 12 16.54 -25.46 58.55
C ALA A 12 15.69 -24.57 57.60
N CYS A 13 14.38 -24.39 57.91
CA CYS A 13 13.42 -23.32 57.50
C CYS A 13 13.41 -22.79 56.04
N GLY A 14 12.31 -22.81 55.29
CA GLY A 14 11.07 -22.02 55.51
C GLY A 14 11.09 -20.78 54.58
N GLN A 15 10.01 -20.33 53.91
CA GLN A 15 8.61 -20.34 54.31
C GLN A 15 7.63 -20.07 53.13
N GLN A 16 6.45 -20.72 53.16
CA GLN A 16 5.11 -20.43 52.56
C GLN A 16 4.97 -19.40 51.40
N ALA A 17 4.41 -19.79 50.23
CA ALA A 17 2.96 -19.89 49.90
C ALA A 17 2.35 -18.56 49.37
N ALA A 18 1.34 -18.54 48.49
CA ALA A 18 0.39 -19.59 48.14
C ALA A 18 0.10 -19.68 46.63
N GLN A 19 -0.32 -20.89 46.22
CA GLN A 19 -1.09 -21.11 44.99
C GLN A 19 -2.51 -20.59 45.20
N ASN A 20 -3.13 -20.05 44.15
CA ASN A 20 -4.57 -20.05 44.01
C ASN A 20 -4.89 -20.34 42.53
N GLU A 21 -5.29 -21.59 42.26
CA GLU A 21 -5.96 -21.93 41.02
C GLU A 21 -7.42 -21.45 41.11
N GLN A 22 -7.86 -20.66 40.14
CA GLN A 22 -9.29 -20.53 39.82
C GLN A 22 -9.45 -20.10 38.37
N ALA A 23 -10.31 -20.82 37.65
CA ALA A 23 -10.42 -20.72 36.20
C ALA A 23 -11.56 -19.79 35.76
N ALA A 24 -11.30 -19.15 34.61
CA ALA A 24 -12.27 -18.72 33.60
C ALA A 24 -13.21 -17.52 33.86
N THR A 25 -13.38 -16.77 32.76
CA THR A 25 -14.41 -15.75 32.47
C THR A 25 -14.30 -14.39 33.15
N GLY A 26 -14.39 -13.32 32.35
CA GLY A 26 -14.45 -11.93 32.82
C GLY A 26 -13.58 -10.99 31.96
N ASN A 27 -14.21 -10.25 31.04
CA ASN A 27 -13.54 -9.24 30.22
C ASN A 27 -12.85 -8.17 31.09
N THR A 28 -11.54 -7.95 30.91
CA THR A 28 -10.88 -6.71 31.32
C THR A 28 -10.15 -6.07 30.15
N ALA A 29 -10.43 -4.77 30.00
CA ALA A 29 -10.03 -3.87 28.93
C ALA A 29 -8.62 -4.10 28.36
N VAL A 30 -8.54 -4.07 27.02
CA VAL A 30 -7.29 -3.86 26.29
C VAL A 30 -6.67 -2.55 26.78
N ALA A 31 -5.54 -2.64 27.48
CA ALA A 31 -4.73 -1.48 27.80
C ALA A 31 -4.12 -0.95 26.49
N ILE A 32 -4.76 0.05 25.89
CA ILE A 32 -4.24 0.77 24.71
C ILE A 32 -3.12 1.72 25.17
N GLY A 33 -2.04 1.13 25.69
CA GLY A 33 -0.77 1.77 25.90
C GLY A 33 0.07 1.62 24.64
N ASN A 34 -0.21 2.44 23.63
CA ASN A 34 0.60 2.50 22.40
C ASN A 34 1.92 3.24 22.65
N ASP A 35 2.74 2.72 23.58
CA ASP A 35 4.19 2.85 23.45
C ASP A 35 4.60 2.01 22.23
N ALA A 36 4.52 2.64 21.06
CA ALA A 36 5.01 2.10 19.82
C ALA A 36 6.55 2.03 19.91
N ALA A 37 7.03 0.99 20.59
CA ALA A 37 8.44 0.67 20.71
C ALA A 37 9.06 0.75 19.32
N LEU A 38 10.08 1.61 19.17
CA LEU A 38 10.75 1.81 17.90
C LEU A 38 11.16 0.43 17.35
N PRO A 39 10.82 0.08 16.10
CA PRO A 39 11.36 -1.12 15.48
C PRO A 39 12.87 -1.06 15.61
N PRO A 40 13.54 -2.14 16.06
CA PRO A 40 14.96 -2.10 16.34
C PRO A 40 15.69 -1.68 15.06
N LEU A 41 16.55 -0.67 15.21
CA LEU A 41 17.48 -0.24 14.18
C LEU A 41 18.23 -1.46 13.64
N PRO A 42 18.61 -1.47 12.35
CA PRO A 42 19.29 -2.61 11.78
C PRO A 42 20.58 -2.84 12.56
N GLN A 43 20.70 -4.03 13.16
CA GLN A 43 21.80 -4.35 14.08
C GLN A 43 23.04 -4.72 13.27
N VAL A 44 23.63 -3.71 12.63
CA VAL A 44 24.88 -3.84 11.88
C VAL A 44 25.98 -4.19 12.84
N GLN A 45 26.53 -5.39 12.67
CA GLN A 45 27.76 -5.82 13.31
C GLN A 45 28.96 -5.33 12.48
N PRO A 46 30.08 -4.93 13.12
CA PRO A 46 31.29 -4.62 12.39
C PRO A 46 31.80 -5.86 11.65
N LEU A 47 32.45 -5.66 10.49
CA LEU A 47 33.21 -6.75 9.87
C LEU A 47 34.33 -7.18 10.82
N VAL A 48 34.59 -8.49 10.90
CA VAL A 48 35.64 -9.06 11.75
C VAL A 48 36.81 -9.56 10.92
N GLY A 49 38.02 -9.42 11.45
CA GLY A 49 39.23 -9.99 10.86
C GLY A 49 39.29 -11.50 11.06
N GLY A 50 39.91 -12.20 10.12
CA GLY A 50 40.09 -13.65 10.18
C GLY A 50 40.24 -14.26 8.78
N PRO A 51 40.76 -15.50 8.68
CA PRO A 51 40.77 -16.24 7.42
C PRO A 51 39.34 -16.59 6.99
N ALA A 52 39.12 -16.75 5.69
CA ALA A 52 37.89 -17.34 5.18
C ALA A 52 37.78 -18.81 5.64
N ALA A 53 36.57 -19.23 5.98
CA ALA A 53 36.23 -20.56 6.45
C ALA A 53 35.42 -21.33 5.38
N PRO A 54 35.54 -22.68 5.34
CA PRO A 54 34.71 -23.51 4.48
C PRO A 54 33.21 -23.27 4.72
N VAL A 55 32.49 -22.94 3.65
CA VAL A 55 31.05 -22.69 3.70
C VAL A 55 30.29 -24.01 3.76
N ARG A 56 29.41 -24.16 4.75
CA ARG A 56 28.38 -25.21 4.73
C ARG A 56 27.17 -24.73 3.95
N THR A 57 26.77 -25.48 2.93
CA THR A 57 25.61 -25.18 2.09
C THR A 57 24.31 -25.65 2.75
N ALA A 58 23.22 -24.92 2.48
CA ALA A 58 21.88 -25.29 2.86
C ALA A 58 21.30 -26.35 1.90
N PRO A 59 20.45 -27.27 2.38
CA PRO A 59 19.85 -28.29 1.51
C PRO A 59 19.07 -27.71 0.33
N ALA A 60 19.07 -28.46 -0.78
CA ALA A 60 18.16 -28.25 -1.92
C ALA A 60 16.68 -28.41 -1.50
N ALA A 61 15.76 -27.83 -2.28
CA ALA A 61 14.32 -27.81 -1.97
C ALA A 61 13.77 -29.19 -1.57
N ALA A 62 14.03 -30.22 -2.36
CA ALA A 62 13.53 -31.58 -2.16
C ALA A 62 13.97 -32.22 -0.82
N ALA A 63 15.11 -31.82 -0.27
CA ALA A 63 15.66 -32.32 1.00
C ALA A 63 15.13 -31.58 2.24
N LEU A 64 14.47 -30.43 2.06
CA LEU A 64 13.82 -29.70 3.16
C LEU A 64 12.47 -30.36 3.51
N PRO A 65 12.02 -30.32 4.78
CA PRO A 65 10.76 -30.95 5.17
C PRO A 65 9.54 -30.19 4.61
N LEU A 66 8.60 -30.92 4.00
CA LEU A 66 7.30 -30.38 3.58
C LEU A 66 6.32 -30.38 4.76
N THR A 67 6.45 -29.39 5.64
CA THR A 67 5.65 -29.30 6.88
C THR A 67 4.19 -28.91 6.62
N ARG A 68 3.92 -28.13 5.58
CA ARG A 68 2.58 -27.70 5.16
C ARG A 68 2.58 -27.41 3.67
N ARG A 69 1.60 -27.93 2.93
CA ARG A 69 1.33 -27.49 1.55
C ARG A 69 0.66 -26.11 1.52
N ILE A 70 1.04 -25.30 0.55
CA ILE A 70 0.41 -24.01 0.25
C ILE A 70 -0.17 -24.04 -1.16
N ALA A 71 -1.33 -23.41 -1.35
CA ALA A 71 -1.99 -23.38 -2.65
C ALA A 71 -1.25 -22.48 -3.64
N TYR A 72 -1.33 -22.81 -4.93
CA TYR A 72 -1.06 -21.85 -6.00
C TYR A 72 -2.33 -21.07 -6.33
N THR A 73 -2.23 -19.75 -6.46
CA THR A 73 -3.35 -18.88 -6.83
C THR A 73 -2.78 -17.73 -7.67
N PRO A 74 -2.90 -17.76 -9.01
CA PRO A 74 -2.17 -16.84 -9.88
C PRO A 74 -2.48 -15.37 -9.56
N ALA A 75 -1.44 -14.54 -9.49
CA ALA A 75 -1.58 -13.10 -9.37
C ALA A 75 -2.38 -12.49 -10.55
N PRO A 76 -3.00 -11.32 -10.36
CA PRO A 76 -3.57 -10.56 -11.48
C PRO A 76 -2.52 -10.31 -12.55
N ARG A 77 -2.92 -10.36 -13.84
CA ARG A 77 -1.96 -10.22 -14.96
C ARG A 77 -1.14 -8.93 -14.92
N ALA A 78 -1.73 -7.83 -14.44
CA ALA A 78 -1.03 -6.56 -14.26
C ALA A 78 0.13 -6.64 -13.26
N ASP A 79 0.01 -7.48 -12.23
CA ASP A 79 0.96 -7.59 -11.12
C ASP A 79 1.96 -8.76 -11.30
N THR A 80 1.95 -9.43 -12.46
CA THR A 80 2.74 -10.66 -12.73
C THR A 80 4.22 -10.55 -12.33
N TYR A 81 4.82 -9.35 -12.45
CA TYR A 81 6.22 -9.07 -12.12
C TYR A 81 6.43 -8.31 -10.80
N ALA A 82 5.38 -7.94 -10.06
CA ALA A 82 5.46 -7.09 -8.87
C ALA A 82 6.36 -7.65 -7.75
N TRP A 83 6.33 -8.97 -7.52
CA TRP A 83 7.14 -9.62 -6.50
C TRP A 83 8.63 -9.61 -6.85
N ILE A 84 8.98 -10.01 -8.09
CA ILE A 84 10.39 -10.04 -8.52
C ILE A 84 10.95 -8.64 -8.72
N ASP A 85 10.17 -7.68 -9.23
CA ASP A 85 10.55 -6.27 -9.36
C ASP A 85 10.85 -5.62 -8.00
N ARG A 86 10.04 -5.90 -6.96
CA ARG A 86 10.33 -5.44 -5.60
C ARG A 86 11.62 -6.07 -5.05
N ALA A 87 11.79 -7.39 -5.19
CA ALA A 87 13.01 -8.08 -4.77
C ALA A 87 14.25 -7.60 -5.54
N ASP A 88 14.08 -7.21 -6.80
CA ASP A 88 15.12 -6.64 -7.64
C ASP A 88 15.56 -5.28 -7.12
N ARG A 89 14.64 -4.35 -6.87
CA ARG A 89 14.95 -3.04 -6.28
C ARG A 89 15.68 -3.15 -4.95
N ILE A 90 15.37 -4.15 -4.12
CA ILE A 90 16.10 -4.45 -2.87
C ILE A 90 17.52 -4.99 -3.18
N SER A 91 17.66 -5.90 -4.15
CA SER A 91 18.93 -6.45 -4.63
C SER A 91 19.86 -5.36 -5.20
N ASP A 92 19.33 -4.48 -6.05
CA ASP A 92 19.99 -3.30 -6.64
C ASP A 92 20.43 -2.31 -5.56
N THR A 93 19.61 -2.12 -4.54
CA THR A 93 19.87 -1.20 -3.42
C THR A 93 20.98 -1.72 -2.52
N ILE A 94 21.06 -3.03 -2.28
CA ILE A 94 22.18 -3.66 -1.57
C ILE A 94 23.47 -3.58 -2.38
N GLY A 95 23.43 -3.92 -3.67
CA GLY A 95 24.60 -3.96 -4.54
C GLY A 95 25.76 -4.78 -3.94
N ASP A 96 26.99 -4.28 -4.06
CA ASP A 96 28.20 -4.94 -3.52
C ASP A 96 28.45 -4.65 -2.03
N ALA A 97 27.49 -4.05 -1.31
CA ALA A 97 27.65 -3.76 0.11
C ALA A 97 27.77 -5.05 0.94
N PRO A 98 28.75 -5.13 1.87
CA PRO A 98 28.85 -6.24 2.80
C PRO A 98 27.55 -6.43 3.63
N PRO A 99 27.24 -7.65 4.09
CA PRO A 99 26.08 -7.89 4.92
C PRO A 99 26.18 -7.16 6.25
N ASP A 100 25.03 -6.82 6.82
CA ASP A 100 24.95 -6.15 8.11
C ASP A 100 25.29 -7.11 9.26
N TYR A 101 25.05 -8.41 9.10
CA TYR A 101 25.49 -9.47 10.02
C TYR A 101 25.46 -10.86 9.35
N ALA A 102 26.07 -11.83 10.02
CA ALA A 102 25.79 -13.26 9.84
C ALA A 102 25.15 -13.83 11.12
N PHE A 103 24.52 -14.99 11.02
CA PHE A 103 24.03 -15.76 12.17
C PHE A 103 24.19 -17.25 11.90
N ASP A 104 24.37 -18.07 12.94
CA ASP A 104 24.38 -19.53 12.77
C ASP A 104 22.96 -20.03 12.51
N TYR A 105 22.80 -20.97 11.59
CA TYR A 105 21.54 -21.68 11.34
C TYR A 105 21.74 -23.21 11.41
N ASP A 106 20.68 -23.95 11.12
CA ASP A 106 20.67 -25.42 11.10
C ASP A 106 21.79 -26.01 10.21
N GLY A 107 22.32 -27.18 10.59
CA GLY A 107 23.49 -27.81 9.95
C GLY A 107 24.83 -27.07 10.13
N GLY A 108 24.85 -25.92 10.80
CA GLY A 108 26.01 -25.01 10.83
C GLY A 108 26.16 -24.17 9.56
N VAL A 109 25.07 -24.01 8.79
CA VAL A 109 24.98 -23.01 7.72
C VAL A 109 25.05 -21.61 8.36
N GLN A 110 25.72 -20.66 7.71
CA GLN A 110 25.77 -19.26 8.15
C GLN A 110 25.15 -18.34 7.09
N PRO A 111 23.85 -18.01 7.19
CA PRO A 111 23.22 -17.03 6.32
C PRO A 111 23.71 -15.61 6.61
N TYR A 112 23.77 -14.81 5.56
CA TYR A 112 24.01 -13.37 5.62
C TYR A 112 22.70 -12.61 5.75
N GLY A 113 22.70 -11.53 6.52
CA GLY A 113 21.55 -10.64 6.68
C GLY A 113 21.83 -9.20 6.25
N TRP A 114 20.89 -8.61 5.52
CA TRP A 114 20.81 -7.18 5.23
C TRP A 114 19.47 -6.66 5.77
N GLU A 115 19.52 -5.55 6.50
CA GLU A 115 18.35 -4.85 7.03
C GLU A 115 18.38 -3.41 6.52
N LEU A 116 17.40 -3.06 5.67
CA LEU A 116 17.39 -1.82 4.91
C LEU A 116 16.52 -0.75 5.57
N ALA A 117 16.69 0.49 5.12
CA ALA A 117 15.72 1.56 5.38
C ALA A 117 14.29 1.12 5.01
N GLY A 118 13.29 1.67 5.71
CA GLY A 118 11.90 1.25 5.60
C GLY A 118 11.55 -0.06 6.30
N GLY A 119 12.53 -0.86 6.75
CA GLY A 119 12.31 -2.10 7.51
C GLY A 119 12.26 -3.37 6.65
N TYR A 120 12.60 -3.28 5.36
CA TYR A 120 12.82 -4.45 4.53
C TYR A 120 14.00 -5.28 5.05
N ARG A 121 13.90 -6.61 4.94
CA ARG A 121 14.99 -7.52 5.29
C ARG A 121 15.26 -8.49 4.17
N THR A 122 16.53 -8.84 3.99
CA THR A 122 16.96 -9.91 3.09
C THR A 122 17.92 -10.83 3.81
N TYR A 123 17.67 -12.14 3.73
CA TYR A 123 18.65 -13.16 4.10
C TYR A 123 19.16 -13.86 2.84
N ALA A 124 20.46 -14.15 2.77
CA ALA A 124 21.03 -15.03 1.77
C ALA A 124 21.71 -16.21 2.45
N GLU A 125 21.24 -17.42 2.20
CA GLU A 125 21.94 -18.63 2.62
C GLU A 125 22.75 -19.22 1.45
N PRO A 126 23.95 -19.74 1.69
CA PRO A 126 24.70 -20.47 0.68
C PRO A 126 24.00 -21.78 0.32
N VAL A 127 24.02 -22.14 -0.96
CA VAL A 127 23.57 -23.42 -1.53
C VAL A 127 24.65 -23.90 -2.52
N ASP A 128 24.59 -25.16 -2.96
CA ASP A 128 25.64 -25.75 -3.79
C ASP A 128 25.94 -24.91 -5.06
N ASP A 129 24.89 -24.41 -5.73
CA ASP A 129 24.98 -23.57 -6.94
C ASP A 129 24.92 -22.05 -6.68
N GLY A 130 25.27 -21.57 -5.47
CA GLY A 130 25.36 -20.14 -5.16
C GLY A 130 24.62 -19.74 -3.89
N TYR A 131 23.67 -18.81 -4.01
CA TYR A 131 22.90 -18.32 -2.86
C TYR A 131 21.41 -18.38 -3.09
N ARG A 132 20.67 -18.74 -2.02
CA ARG A 132 19.21 -18.65 -1.93
C ARG A 132 18.85 -17.44 -1.08
N TYR A 133 18.08 -16.52 -1.66
CA TYR A 133 17.69 -15.25 -1.07
C TYR A 133 16.24 -15.30 -0.58
N TYR A 134 16.00 -14.67 0.56
CA TYR A 134 14.71 -14.56 1.22
C TYR A 134 14.38 -13.08 1.44
N TYR A 135 13.29 -12.60 0.87
CA TYR A 135 12.90 -11.18 0.93
C TYR A 135 11.65 -10.99 1.78
N TYR A 136 11.76 -10.14 2.79
CA TYR A 136 10.70 -9.83 3.76
C TYR A 136 10.30 -8.37 3.62
N GLN A 137 8.99 -8.11 3.68
CA GLN A 137 8.46 -6.75 3.70
C GLN A 137 8.41 -6.23 5.15
N PRO A 138 8.33 -4.90 5.36
CA PRO A 138 8.35 -4.33 6.71
C PRO A 138 7.18 -4.86 7.56
N GLY A 139 7.51 -5.40 8.73
CA GLY A 139 6.53 -5.94 9.69
C GLY A 139 6.23 -7.44 9.56
N ASP A 140 6.54 -8.07 8.42
CA ASP A 140 6.21 -9.47 8.16
C ASP A 140 7.30 -10.44 8.65
N ASP A 141 6.87 -11.59 9.18
CA ASP A 141 7.75 -12.74 9.51
C ASP A 141 7.92 -13.73 8.34
N ALA A 142 7.12 -13.54 7.29
CA ALA A 142 7.04 -14.40 6.12
C ALA A 142 7.68 -13.72 4.89
N PRO A 143 8.29 -14.49 3.97
CA PRO A 143 8.83 -13.93 2.75
C PRO A 143 7.69 -13.52 1.82
N TYR A 144 7.81 -12.36 1.16
CA TYR A 144 7.01 -12.09 -0.04
C TYR A 144 7.66 -12.74 -1.28
N LEU A 145 8.97 -12.97 -1.26
CA LEU A 145 9.66 -13.71 -2.32
C LEU A 145 10.84 -14.53 -1.78
N VAL A 146 11.04 -15.72 -2.34
CA VAL A 146 12.29 -16.50 -2.19
C VAL A 146 12.89 -16.72 -3.58
N ARG A 147 14.20 -16.52 -3.74
CA ARG A 147 14.94 -16.73 -4.99
C ARG A 147 16.06 -17.74 -4.76
N ASP A 148 16.00 -18.90 -5.39
CA ASP A 148 17.15 -19.81 -5.52
C ASP A 148 17.93 -19.50 -6.82
N PRO A 149 19.02 -20.21 -7.15
CA PRO A 149 19.79 -19.94 -8.36
C PRO A 149 18.99 -19.97 -9.68
N TYR A 150 17.91 -20.77 -9.75
CA TYR A 150 17.17 -21.06 -10.99
C TYR A 150 15.75 -20.47 -10.99
N TYR A 151 15.11 -20.42 -9.83
CA TYR A 151 13.71 -20.04 -9.66
C TYR A 151 13.51 -18.95 -8.61
N SER A 152 12.49 -18.12 -8.81
CA SER A 152 11.95 -17.22 -7.79
C SER A 152 10.49 -17.53 -7.54
N TYR A 153 10.05 -17.51 -6.29
CA TYR A 153 8.72 -17.90 -5.84
C TYR A 153 8.11 -16.71 -5.11
N GLY A 154 7.04 -16.14 -5.66
CA GLY A 154 6.33 -15.00 -5.06
C GLY A 154 5.13 -15.48 -4.24
N TYR A 155 4.92 -14.84 -3.08
CA TYR A 155 3.89 -15.22 -2.10
C TYR A 155 2.94 -14.06 -1.79
N SER A 156 1.67 -14.38 -1.57
CA SER A 156 0.68 -13.50 -0.94
C SER A 156 -0.19 -14.35 -0.02
N ASP A 157 -0.50 -13.86 1.19
CA ASP A 157 -1.45 -14.49 2.12
C ASP A 157 -1.16 -15.98 2.40
N GLY A 158 0.13 -16.35 2.48
CA GLY A 158 0.58 -17.72 2.67
C GLY A 158 0.32 -18.67 1.50
N ARG A 159 0.13 -18.14 0.28
CA ARG A 159 -0.04 -18.88 -0.98
C ARG A 159 1.05 -18.51 -1.97
N VAL A 160 1.36 -19.42 -2.91
CA VAL A 160 2.21 -19.09 -4.07
C VAL A 160 1.35 -18.37 -5.09
N VAL A 161 1.77 -17.21 -5.56
CA VAL A 161 1.01 -16.41 -6.55
C VAL A 161 1.69 -16.27 -7.89
N THR A 162 3.00 -16.49 -7.93
CA THR A 162 3.81 -16.46 -9.14
C THR A 162 5.09 -17.27 -8.92
N VAL A 163 5.61 -17.87 -10.00
CA VAL A 163 6.91 -18.52 -10.02
C VAL A 163 7.63 -18.04 -11.27
N TYR A 164 8.89 -17.65 -11.13
CA TYR A 164 9.75 -17.19 -12.22
C TYR A 164 10.88 -18.19 -12.42
N GLN A 165 11.31 -18.38 -13.67
CA GLN A 165 12.54 -19.10 -14.01
C GLN A 165 13.43 -18.13 -14.78
N ASN A 166 14.67 -17.91 -14.32
CA ASN A 166 15.60 -16.94 -14.91
C ASN A 166 14.93 -15.58 -15.20
N GLY A 167 14.21 -15.02 -14.23
CA GLY A 167 13.52 -13.73 -14.34
C GLY A 167 12.13 -13.75 -15.00
N ARG A 168 11.86 -14.68 -15.92
CA ARG A 168 10.57 -14.79 -16.64
C ARG A 168 9.51 -15.53 -15.83
N ALA A 169 8.27 -15.02 -15.82
CA ALA A 169 7.15 -15.68 -15.17
C ALA A 169 6.75 -16.99 -15.89
N LEU A 170 6.55 -18.06 -15.12
CA LEU A 170 6.09 -19.36 -15.62
C LEU A 170 4.57 -19.37 -15.87
N ALA A 171 4.13 -20.23 -16.79
CA ALA A 171 2.71 -20.48 -16.96
C ALA A 171 2.11 -21.16 -15.71
N ALA A 172 0.83 -20.91 -15.42
CA ALA A 172 0.15 -21.37 -14.21
C ALA A 172 0.35 -22.87 -13.89
N ALA A 173 0.29 -23.75 -14.89
CA ALA A 173 0.50 -25.19 -14.70
C ALA A 173 1.94 -25.54 -14.26
N GLN A 174 2.94 -24.86 -14.81
CA GLN A 174 4.36 -25.03 -14.44
C GLN A 174 4.64 -24.42 -13.07
N ALA A 175 4.05 -23.27 -12.75
CA ALA A 175 4.13 -22.66 -11.43
C ALA A 175 3.48 -23.55 -10.35
N GLN A 176 2.36 -24.21 -10.65
CA GLN A 176 1.70 -25.15 -9.76
C GLN A 176 2.53 -26.41 -9.49
N GLN A 177 3.26 -26.94 -10.49
CA GLN A 177 4.21 -28.04 -10.29
C GLN A 177 5.34 -27.70 -9.31
N ARG A 178 5.62 -26.40 -9.10
CA ARG A 178 6.63 -25.88 -8.17
C ARG A 178 6.08 -25.53 -6.78
N ALA A 179 4.80 -25.78 -6.50
CA ALA A 179 4.17 -25.40 -5.24
C ALA A 179 4.74 -26.15 -4.02
N ASP A 180 5.13 -27.42 -4.14
CA ASP A 180 5.73 -28.18 -3.03
C ASP A 180 7.17 -27.71 -2.71
N ASP A 181 7.95 -27.23 -3.71
CA ASP A 181 9.26 -26.61 -3.48
C ASP A 181 9.11 -25.24 -2.79
N ALA A 182 8.17 -24.43 -3.29
CA ALA A 182 7.81 -23.13 -2.70
C ALA A 182 7.34 -23.29 -1.24
N ALA A 183 6.53 -24.31 -0.95
CA ALA A 183 6.05 -24.61 0.40
C ALA A 183 7.20 -24.86 1.40
N ARG A 184 8.19 -25.66 1.00
CA ARG A 184 9.39 -25.95 1.80
C ARG A 184 10.23 -24.70 2.02
N TYR A 185 10.41 -23.88 0.99
CA TYR A 185 11.11 -22.61 1.10
C TYR A 185 10.38 -21.59 1.97
N TYR A 186 9.06 -21.49 1.88
CA TYR A 186 8.25 -20.62 2.74
C TYR A 186 8.36 -21.02 4.22
N ALA A 187 8.35 -22.31 4.52
CA ALA A 187 8.57 -22.82 5.88
C ALA A 187 10.00 -22.51 6.38
N ARG A 188 11.02 -22.77 5.55
CA ARG A 188 12.43 -22.46 5.88
C ARG A 188 12.68 -20.97 6.09
N ALA A 189 12.04 -20.11 5.30
CA ALA A 189 12.11 -18.66 5.43
C ALA A 189 11.62 -18.18 6.81
N ARG A 190 10.42 -18.59 7.24
CA ARG A 190 9.88 -18.21 8.54
C ARG A 190 10.78 -18.71 9.70
N ALA A 191 11.35 -19.90 9.57
CA ALA A 191 12.30 -20.42 10.54
C ALA A 191 13.64 -19.64 10.57
N LEU A 192 14.16 -19.21 9.41
CA LEU A 192 15.31 -18.31 9.29
C LEU A 192 15.03 -16.95 9.94
N TYR A 193 13.84 -16.37 9.72
CA TYR A 193 13.44 -15.10 10.33
C TYR A 193 13.41 -15.18 11.86
N VAL A 194 12.82 -16.24 12.43
CA VAL A 194 12.84 -16.47 13.88
C VAL A 194 14.27 -16.65 14.39
N ALA A 195 15.11 -17.43 13.69
CA ALA A 195 16.50 -17.64 14.08
C ALA A 195 17.33 -16.35 14.06
N ALA A 196 17.17 -15.48 13.06
CA ALA A 196 17.84 -14.18 12.96
C ALA A 196 17.39 -13.15 14.01
N GLY A 197 16.23 -13.39 14.66
CA GLY A 197 15.74 -12.61 15.79
C GLY A 197 16.14 -13.16 17.17
N GLN A 198 16.38 -14.47 17.28
CA GLN A 198 16.68 -15.15 18.55
C GLN A 198 18.15 -15.48 18.77
N ARG A 199 18.93 -15.72 17.70
CA ARG A 199 20.33 -16.09 17.78
C ARG A 199 21.24 -14.86 17.80
N GLU A 200 22.46 -15.06 18.30
CA GLU A 200 23.51 -14.05 18.26
C GLU A 200 23.81 -13.63 16.81
N ARG A 201 23.64 -12.34 16.53
CA ARG A 201 24.07 -11.71 15.28
C ARG A 201 25.55 -11.41 15.38
N ARG A 202 26.35 -11.97 14.47
CA ARG A 202 27.82 -11.82 14.46
C ARG A 202 28.29 -10.97 13.29
N GLY A 203 29.46 -10.37 13.46
CA GLY A 203 30.18 -9.71 12.37
C GLY A 203 30.54 -10.70 11.27
N VAL A 204 30.41 -10.28 10.02
CA VAL A 204 30.84 -11.08 8.87
C VAL A 204 32.36 -11.04 8.78
N VAL A 205 33.01 -12.19 8.57
CA VAL A 205 34.46 -12.24 8.36
C VAL A 205 34.80 -11.54 7.05
N ALA A 206 35.70 -10.55 7.10
CA ALA A 206 35.98 -9.69 5.94
C ALA A 206 36.56 -10.46 4.74
N ALA A 207 37.45 -11.44 4.99
CA ALA A 207 37.97 -12.34 3.95
C ALA A 207 36.86 -13.22 3.35
N GLN A 208 35.92 -13.70 4.17
CA GLN A 208 34.77 -14.48 3.71
C GLN A 208 33.89 -13.67 2.75
N TRP A 209 33.64 -12.40 3.06
CA TRP A 209 32.90 -11.54 2.14
C TRP A 209 33.66 -11.30 0.83
N ALA A 210 34.99 -11.08 0.90
CA ALA A 210 35.84 -10.87 -0.26
C ALA A 210 35.79 -12.04 -1.26
N GLU A 211 35.75 -13.30 -0.79
CA GLU A 211 35.60 -14.46 -1.66
C GLU A 211 34.22 -14.58 -2.31
N ARG A 212 33.16 -14.20 -1.60
CA ARG A 212 31.77 -14.53 -1.99
C ARG A 212 31.07 -13.42 -2.75
N ARG A 213 31.49 -12.15 -2.58
CA ARG A 213 30.90 -10.99 -3.27
C ARG A 213 30.83 -11.16 -4.78
N GLU A 214 31.85 -11.76 -5.41
CA GLU A 214 31.87 -11.96 -6.86
C GLU A 214 30.85 -13.00 -7.32
N GLN A 215 30.68 -14.10 -6.57
CA GLN A 215 29.69 -15.14 -6.89
C GLN A 215 28.27 -14.55 -6.79
N ILE A 216 28.03 -13.75 -5.74
CA ILE A 216 26.80 -13.00 -5.52
C ILE A 216 26.55 -11.99 -6.66
N ALA A 217 27.56 -11.22 -7.05
CA ALA A 217 27.47 -10.26 -8.16
C ALA A 217 27.22 -10.95 -9.51
N ARG A 218 27.90 -12.06 -9.81
CA ARG A 218 27.66 -12.89 -11.01
C ARG A 218 26.25 -13.46 -11.04
N GLN A 219 25.73 -13.92 -9.90
CA GLN A 219 24.35 -14.43 -9.80
C GLN A 219 23.34 -13.32 -10.08
N ARG A 220 23.51 -12.12 -9.50
CA ARG A 220 22.68 -10.94 -9.84
C ARG A 220 22.72 -10.66 -11.33
N ALA A 221 23.91 -10.41 -11.89
CA ALA A 221 24.07 -10.06 -13.30
C ALA A 221 23.54 -11.13 -14.29
N ALA A 222 23.45 -12.40 -13.88
CA ALA A 222 22.77 -13.44 -14.67
C ALA A 222 21.25 -13.29 -14.65
N TRP A 223 20.67 -13.04 -13.47
CA TRP A 223 19.25 -12.74 -13.32
C TRP A 223 18.86 -11.44 -14.03
N ASP A 224 19.72 -10.41 -14.01
CA ASP A 224 19.45 -9.07 -14.56
C ASP A 224 19.33 -9.11 -16.08
N ARG A 225 20.34 -9.66 -16.76
CA ARG A 225 20.31 -9.91 -18.22
C ARG A 225 19.06 -10.69 -18.66
N ALA A 226 18.72 -11.76 -17.93
CA ALA A 226 17.57 -12.58 -18.27
C ALA A 226 16.21 -11.87 -18.10
N ARG A 227 16.16 -10.78 -17.31
CA ARG A 227 14.99 -9.88 -17.23
C ARG A 227 15.00 -8.81 -18.33
N GLU A 228 16.17 -8.26 -18.68
CA GLU A 228 16.30 -7.30 -19.79
C GLU A 228 15.81 -7.89 -21.12
N ASP A 229 16.07 -9.18 -21.36
CA ASP A 229 15.55 -9.93 -22.51
C ASP A 229 14.02 -10.13 -22.50
N ASP A 230 13.33 -9.88 -21.38
CA ASP A 230 11.88 -10.07 -21.25
C ASP A 230 11.10 -8.77 -21.50
N ALA A 231 10.40 -8.74 -22.65
CA ALA A 231 9.57 -7.59 -23.04
C ALA A 231 8.39 -7.32 -22.09
N GLN A 232 7.83 -8.34 -21.42
CA GLN A 232 6.74 -8.14 -20.46
C GLN A 232 7.25 -7.52 -19.17
N TRP A 233 8.43 -7.96 -18.70
CA TRP A 233 9.08 -7.34 -17.55
C TRP A 233 9.47 -5.89 -17.84
N ARG A 234 10.07 -5.59 -18.99
CA ARG A 234 10.43 -4.21 -19.38
C ARG A 234 9.19 -3.30 -19.44
N ALA A 235 8.08 -3.80 -19.99
CA ALA A 235 6.81 -3.06 -20.02
C ALA A 235 6.25 -2.81 -18.60
N TYR A 236 6.34 -3.81 -17.71
CA TYR A 236 5.95 -3.65 -16.32
C TYR A 236 6.82 -2.60 -15.59
N ARG A 237 8.15 -2.72 -15.67
CA ARG A 237 9.10 -1.86 -14.94
C ARG A 237 8.99 -0.39 -15.38
N ALA A 238 8.81 -0.13 -16.68
CA ALA A 238 8.60 1.22 -17.22
C ALA A 238 7.37 1.94 -16.63
N GLY A 239 6.35 1.21 -16.17
CA GLY A 239 5.17 1.77 -15.52
C GLY A 239 5.30 2.01 -14.01
N HIS A 240 6.34 1.47 -13.35
CA HIS A 240 6.42 1.38 -11.88
C HIS A 240 7.71 1.91 -11.24
N ASP A 241 8.74 2.25 -12.03
CA ASP A 241 10.08 2.56 -11.49
C ASP A 241 10.18 3.86 -10.67
N ALA A 242 9.43 4.91 -11.03
CA ALA A 242 9.70 6.27 -10.54
C ALA A 242 9.52 6.47 -9.01
N GLU A 243 8.46 5.91 -8.43
CA GLU A 243 8.11 6.14 -7.02
C GLU A 243 8.97 5.26 -6.08
N ALA A 244 9.10 3.96 -6.40
CA ALA A 244 9.86 3.02 -5.60
C ALA A 244 11.38 3.25 -5.66
N ALA A 245 11.91 3.80 -6.77
CA ALA A 245 13.33 4.17 -6.85
C ALA A 245 13.69 5.33 -5.91
N ALA A 246 12.75 6.21 -5.58
CA ALA A 246 12.96 7.33 -4.67
C ALA A 246 13.00 6.90 -3.20
N GLU A 247 12.16 5.94 -2.78
CA GLU A 247 12.12 5.42 -1.39
C GLU A 247 13.48 4.86 -0.95
N LEU A 248 14.15 4.12 -1.83
CA LEU A 248 15.41 3.43 -1.54
C LEU A 248 16.68 4.19 -1.99
N ALA A 249 16.56 5.41 -2.54
CA ALA A 249 17.70 6.15 -3.08
C ALA A 249 18.80 6.42 -2.04
N ALA A 250 18.44 6.94 -0.87
CA ALA A 250 19.39 7.22 0.22
C ALA A 250 20.02 5.94 0.80
N GLU A 251 19.27 4.83 0.81
CA GLU A 251 19.79 3.52 1.20
C GLU A 251 20.80 3.00 0.18
N ARG A 252 20.53 3.15 -1.12
CA ARG A 252 21.46 2.77 -2.20
C ARG A 252 22.77 3.55 -2.09
N ASP A 253 22.72 4.85 -1.84
CA ASP A 253 23.92 5.67 -1.62
C ASP A 253 24.69 5.20 -0.38
N ARG A 254 24.00 4.87 0.73
CA ARG A 254 24.60 4.32 1.95
C ARG A 254 25.34 3.00 1.68
N ARG A 255 24.72 2.11 0.90
CA ARG A 255 25.26 0.79 0.52
C ARG A 255 26.44 0.92 -0.45
N ALA A 256 26.34 1.79 -1.46
CA ALA A 256 27.45 2.10 -2.37
C ALA A 256 28.68 2.64 -1.63
N GLN A 257 28.50 3.53 -0.66
CA GLN A 257 29.61 4.01 0.18
C GLN A 257 30.22 2.91 1.06
N ALA A 258 29.41 1.96 1.55
CA ALA A 258 29.90 0.83 2.33
C ALA A 258 30.74 -0.13 1.46
N ALA A 259 30.28 -0.41 0.24
CA ALA A 259 31.05 -1.16 -0.77
C ALA A 259 32.39 -0.46 -1.07
N GLN A 260 32.38 0.84 -1.39
CA GLN A 260 33.60 1.62 -1.65
C GLN A 260 34.58 1.66 -0.46
N ARG A 261 34.08 1.66 0.79
CA ARG A 261 34.93 1.53 1.99
C ARG A 261 35.60 0.16 2.05
N PHE A 262 34.86 -0.90 1.76
CA PHE A 262 35.37 -2.26 1.69
C PHE A 262 36.39 -2.44 0.54
N ASP A 263 36.09 -1.92 -0.65
CA ASP A 263 36.98 -1.96 -1.82
C ASP A 263 38.34 -1.33 -1.52
N ARG A 264 38.37 -0.13 -0.90
CA ARG A 264 39.63 0.53 -0.53
C ARG A 264 40.45 -0.26 0.48
N TRP A 265 39.80 -0.86 1.49
CA TRP A 265 40.47 -1.75 2.44
C TRP A 265 41.05 -3.00 1.77
N GLN A 266 40.30 -3.61 0.85
CA GLN A 266 40.74 -4.77 0.07
C GLN A 266 41.93 -4.41 -0.85
N GLN A 267 41.89 -3.25 -1.51
CA GLN A 267 42.98 -2.72 -2.35
C GLN A 267 44.25 -2.39 -1.55
N GLN A 268 44.12 -2.04 -0.26
CA GLN A 268 45.23 -1.85 0.67
C GLN A 268 45.80 -3.19 1.21
N GLY A 269 45.33 -4.32 0.67
CA GLY A 269 45.77 -5.66 1.04
C GLY A 269 45.16 -6.19 2.34
N GLY A 270 44.10 -5.54 2.85
CA GLY A 270 43.34 -5.98 4.02
C GLY A 270 44.15 -6.10 5.33
N ARG A 271 45.28 -5.38 5.44
CA ARG A 271 46.24 -5.50 6.55
C ARG A 271 45.75 -4.86 7.84
N ASP A 272 45.05 -3.74 7.73
CA ASP A 272 44.46 -3.02 8.84
C ASP A 272 43.11 -3.63 9.24
N ALA A 273 42.57 -3.21 10.39
CA ALA A 273 41.25 -3.63 10.85
C ALA A 273 40.17 -3.40 9.78
N PRO A 274 39.22 -4.34 9.57
CA PRO A 274 38.16 -4.19 8.59
C PRO A 274 37.36 -2.87 8.76
N PRO A 275 36.92 -2.25 7.66
CA PRO A 275 36.32 -0.94 7.71
C PRO A 275 34.96 -0.98 8.40
N GLN A 276 34.67 0.04 9.20
CA GLN A 276 33.32 0.26 9.69
C GLN A 276 32.40 0.57 8.50
N LEU A 277 31.41 -0.31 8.27
CA LEU A 277 30.54 -0.27 7.09
C LEU A 277 29.76 1.04 6.97
N TYR A 278 29.30 1.58 8.11
CA TYR A 278 28.58 2.85 8.19
C TYR A 278 29.26 3.75 9.21
N ALA A 279 29.73 4.92 8.76
CA ALA A 279 30.34 5.90 9.63
C ALA A 279 29.32 6.40 10.67
N GLN A 280 29.69 6.32 11.94
CA GLN A 280 28.85 6.71 13.10
C GLN A 280 27.48 6.03 13.16
N GLN A 281 27.44 4.85 13.78
CA GLN A 281 26.18 4.22 14.21
C GLN A 281 25.25 5.18 14.95
N ALA A 282 25.76 6.18 15.69
CA ALA A 282 24.98 7.19 16.40
C ALA A 282 24.17 8.13 15.49
N ALA A 283 24.81 8.77 14.50
CA ALA A 283 24.14 9.61 13.51
C ALA A 283 23.16 8.77 12.67
N PHE A 284 23.55 7.53 12.35
CA PHE A 284 22.67 6.56 11.72
C PHE A 284 21.42 6.22 12.57
N ARG A 285 21.54 6.08 13.90
CA ARG A 285 20.36 5.91 14.80
C ARG A 285 19.38 7.07 14.68
N GLN A 286 19.89 8.29 14.48
CA GLN A 286 19.08 9.50 14.39
C GLN A 286 18.44 9.64 13.00
N GLN A 287 19.20 9.43 11.92
CA GLN A 287 18.66 9.47 10.55
C GLN A 287 17.61 8.38 10.32
N ALA A 288 17.89 7.14 10.72
CA ALA A 288 16.93 6.05 10.60
C ALA A 288 15.66 6.28 11.43
N ARG A 289 15.71 6.97 12.58
CA ARG A 289 14.50 7.41 13.29
C ARG A 289 13.69 8.44 12.50
N ILE A 290 14.36 9.40 11.85
CA ILE A 290 13.70 10.41 11.01
C ILE A 290 13.03 9.74 9.80
N ASP A 291 13.76 8.86 9.11
CA ASP A 291 13.25 8.13 7.94
C ASP A 291 12.11 7.17 8.35
N GLN A 292 12.20 6.53 9.52
CA GLN A 292 11.13 5.68 10.05
C GLN A 292 9.89 6.49 10.48
N GLN A 293 10.04 7.69 11.04
CA GLN A 293 8.92 8.62 11.29
C GLN A 293 8.25 9.04 9.97
N ARG A 294 9.05 9.30 8.94
CA ARG A 294 8.58 9.66 7.60
C ARG A 294 7.84 8.49 6.93
N ASN A 295 8.38 7.28 7.03
CA ASN A 295 7.76 6.08 6.46
C ASN A 295 6.53 5.64 7.27
N ALA A 296 6.47 5.92 8.57
CA ALA A 296 5.23 5.76 9.36
C ALA A 296 4.14 6.76 8.94
N ALA A 297 4.51 7.98 8.52
CA ALA A 297 3.57 8.93 7.92
C ALA A 297 3.09 8.44 6.54
N PHE A 298 3.99 8.01 5.66
CA PHE A 298 3.62 7.40 4.37
C PHE A 298 2.76 6.14 4.53
N ALA A 299 3.04 5.27 5.51
CA ALA A 299 2.24 4.10 5.81
C ALA A 299 0.82 4.48 6.26
N ARG A 300 0.67 5.54 7.08
CA ARG A 300 -0.65 6.09 7.45
C ARG A 300 -1.39 6.66 6.24
N ASP A 301 -0.71 7.39 5.36
CA ASP A 301 -1.30 7.92 4.13
C ASP A 301 -1.71 6.79 3.17
N ALA A 302 -0.90 5.73 3.04
CA ALA A 302 -1.23 4.53 2.28
C ALA A 302 -2.45 3.79 2.88
N GLN A 303 -2.51 3.65 4.21
CA GLN A 303 -3.67 3.09 4.91
C GLN A 303 -4.93 3.94 4.71
N PHE A 304 -4.79 5.27 4.73
CA PHE A 304 -5.87 6.22 4.48
C PHE A 304 -6.35 6.17 3.02
N GLN A 305 -5.44 6.08 2.05
CA GLN A 305 -5.79 5.82 0.65
C GLN A 305 -6.45 4.45 0.44
N GLN A 306 -6.03 3.41 1.19
CA GLN A 306 -6.65 2.10 1.11
C GLN A 306 -8.06 2.12 1.72
N GLN A 307 -8.26 2.82 2.84
CA GLN A 307 -9.60 3.10 3.38
C GLN A 307 -10.46 3.90 2.40
N GLN A 308 -9.92 4.94 1.74
CA GLN A 308 -10.65 5.67 0.70
C GLN A 308 -11.02 4.77 -0.49
N ARG A 309 -10.11 3.90 -0.95
CA ARG A 309 -10.41 2.91 -2.01
C ARG A 309 -11.50 1.93 -1.58
N VAL A 310 -11.48 1.45 -0.35
CA VAL A 310 -12.56 0.59 0.20
C VAL A 310 -13.88 1.35 0.31
N GLN A 311 -13.88 2.61 0.77
CA GLN A 311 -15.08 3.45 0.82
C GLN A 311 -15.64 3.75 -0.58
N GLN A 312 -14.78 4.01 -1.58
CA GLN A 312 -15.20 4.20 -2.97
C GLN A 312 -15.78 2.90 -3.57
N GLN A 313 -15.16 1.75 -3.31
CA GLN A 313 -15.72 0.45 -3.72
C GLN A 313 -17.08 0.18 -3.05
N GLN A 314 -17.22 0.47 -1.75
CA GLN A 314 -18.51 0.38 -1.06
C GLN A 314 -19.55 1.33 -1.66
N ALA A 315 -19.18 2.57 -2.00
CA ALA A 315 -20.08 3.52 -2.65
C ALA A 315 -20.56 3.01 -4.02
N ILE A 316 -19.68 2.40 -4.82
CA ILE A 316 -20.03 1.77 -6.11
C ILE A 316 -20.99 0.59 -5.91
N VAL A 317 -20.73 -0.28 -4.92
CA VAL A 317 -21.62 -1.42 -4.60
C VAL A 317 -23.00 -0.94 -4.12
N VAL A 318 -23.05 0.08 -3.26
CA VAL A 318 -24.33 0.68 -2.81
C VAL A 318 -25.07 1.34 -3.97
N GLN A 319 -24.37 1.96 -4.91
CA GLN A 319 -24.96 2.55 -6.11
C GLN A 319 -25.55 1.46 -7.04
N GLN A 320 -24.83 0.36 -7.26
CA GLN A 320 -25.34 -0.79 -8.03
C GLN A 320 -26.57 -1.43 -7.35
N GLN A 321 -26.56 -1.61 -6.03
CA GLN A 321 -27.73 -2.12 -5.30
C GLN A 321 -28.95 -1.20 -5.46
N ARG A 322 -28.77 0.12 -5.41
CA ARG A 322 -29.86 1.09 -5.67
C ARG A 322 -30.39 1.01 -7.10
N GLN A 323 -29.52 0.79 -8.08
CA GLN A 323 -29.93 0.59 -9.48
C GLN A 323 -30.77 -0.69 -9.64
N HIS A 324 -30.32 -1.82 -9.13
CA HIS A 324 -31.09 -3.07 -9.18
C HIS A 324 -32.42 -2.99 -8.40
N ALA A 325 -32.46 -2.32 -7.26
CA ALA A 325 -33.72 -2.09 -6.53
C ALA A 325 -34.71 -1.24 -7.35
N ALA A 326 -34.23 -0.19 -8.03
CA ALA A 326 -35.05 0.62 -8.91
C ALA A 326 -35.55 -0.16 -10.14
N GLU A 327 -34.72 -1.02 -10.74
CA GLU A 327 -35.10 -1.91 -11.83
C GLU A 327 -36.19 -2.90 -11.41
N GLN A 328 -36.06 -3.52 -10.22
CA GLN A 328 -37.06 -4.43 -9.67
C GLN A 328 -38.40 -3.72 -9.42
N HIS A 329 -38.39 -2.51 -8.84
CA HIS A 329 -39.60 -1.69 -8.69
C HIS A 329 -40.24 -1.35 -10.06
N ALA A 330 -39.45 -0.98 -11.06
CA ALA A 330 -39.95 -0.70 -12.41
C ALA A 330 -40.46 -1.95 -13.16
N GLN A 331 -40.01 -3.15 -12.79
CA GLN A 331 -40.59 -4.41 -13.29
C GLN A 331 -41.92 -4.71 -12.60
N GLN A 332 -42.01 -4.58 -11.27
CA GLN A 332 -43.25 -4.78 -10.51
C GLN A 332 -44.37 -3.82 -10.96
N GLN A 333 -44.05 -2.54 -11.19
CA GLN A 333 -45.00 -1.56 -11.71
C GLN A 333 -45.55 -1.96 -13.08
N ARG A 334 -44.68 -2.35 -14.03
CA ARG A 334 -45.11 -2.82 -15.35
C ARG A 334 -45.96 -4.09 -15.29
N PHE A 335 -45.68 -5.00 -14.35
CA PHE A 335 -46.50 -6.18 -14.14
C PHE A 335 -47.90 -5.82 -13.58
N ALA A 336 -47.97 -4.92 -12.60
CA ALA A 336 -49.23 -4.42 -12.06
C ALA A 336 -50.08 -3.68 -13.12
N GLU A 337 -49.45 -2.85 -13.95
CA GLU A 337 -50.11 -2.17 -15.08
C GLU A 337 -50.67 -3.16 -16.10
N GLN A 338 -49.92 -4.22 -16.44
CA GLN A 338 -50.37 -5.28 -17.34
C GLN A 338 -51.56 -6.06 -16.77
N GLN A 339 -51.57 -6.35 -15.46
CA GLN A 339 -52.75 -6.95 -14.81
C GLN A 339 -53.96 -6.02 -14.85
N ALA A 340 -53.77 -4.74 -14.52
CA ALA A 340 -54.84 -3.74 -14.56
C ALA A 340 -55.35 -3.47 -16.00
N ALA A 341 -54.52 -3.68 -17.03
CA ALA A 341 -54.95 -3.66 -18.43
C ALA A 341 -55.85 -4.88 -18.74
N ARG A 342 -55.38 -6.10 -18.45
CA ARG A 342 -56.15 -7.35 -18.67
C ARG A 342 -57.52 -7.32 -17.99
N GLN A 343 -57.57 -6.90 -16.71
CA GLN A 343 -58.84 -6.76 -15.98
C GLN A 343 -59.82 -5.78 -16.66
N ARG A 344 -59.33 -4.71 -17.30
CA ARG A 344 -60.17 -3.78 -18.05
C ARG A 344 -60.69 -4.39 -19.34
N ASP A 345 -59.86 -5.15 -20.06
CA ASP A 345 -60.27 -5.87 -21.27
C ASP A 345 -61.29 -6.96 -20.96
N ASP A 346 -61.10 -7.73 -19.88
CA ASP A 346 -62.04 -8.76 -19.43
C ASP A 346 -63.38 -8.16 -18.99
N GLN A 347 -63.37 -7.02 -18.28
CA GLN A 347 -64.59 -6.27 -17.96
C GLN A 347 -65.32 -5.75 -19.22
N GLN A 348 -64.58 -5.34 -20.26
CA GLN A 348 -65.20 -4.93 -21.54
C GLN A 348 -65.81 -6.13 -22.27
N ARG A 349 -65.12 -7.28 -22.32
CA ARG A 349 -65.64 -8.53 -22.90
C ARG A 349 -66.90 -8.99 -22.18
N ALA A 350 -66.88 -9.07 -20.85
CA ALA A 350 -68.04 -9.43 -20.05
C ALA A 350 -69.25 -8.51 -20.29
N ARG A 351 -69.05 -7.20 -20.45
CA ARG A 351 -70.12 -6.24 -20.81
C ARG A 351 -70.66 -6.47 -22.22
N LEU A 352 -69.81 -6.79 -23.19
CA LEU A 352 -70.23 -7.11 -24.55
C LEU A 352 -71.01 -8.43 -24.61
N ASP A 353 -70.61 -9.43 -23.84
CA ASP A 353 -71.30 -10.72 -23.76
C ASP A 353 -72.63 -10.62 -23.03
N GLN A 354 -72.67 -9.89 -21.90
CA GLN A 354 -73.93 -9.58 -21.21
C GLN A 354 -74.90 -8.80 -22.11
N ARG A 355 -74.38 -7.87 -22.94
CA ARG A 355 -75.18 -7.16 -23.93
C ARG A 355 -75.70 -8.09 -25.03
N ARG A 356 -74.87 -8.99 -25.57
CA ARG A 356 -75.30 -9.99 -26.57
C ARG A 356 -76.35 -10.96 -26.02
N GLN A 357 -76.21 -11.41 -24.77
CA GLN A 357 -77.21 -12.22 -24.09
C GLN A 357 -78.53 -11.46 -23.87
N ALA A 358 -78.48 -10.19 -23.46
CA ALA A 358 -79.66 -9.35 -23.32
C ALA A 358 -80.34 -9.09 -24.68
N GLU A 359 -79.57 -8.89 -25.75
CA GLU A 359 -80.08 -8.73 -27.12
C GLU A 359 -80.75 -10.02 -27.63
N GLN A 360 -80.16 -11.20 -27.38
CA GLN A 360 -80.76 -12.51 -27.69
C GLN A 360 -82.04 -12.76 -26.89
N GLN A 361 -82.04 -12.52 -25.57
CA GLN A 361 -83.23 -12.63 -24.73
C GLN A 361 -84.33 -11.67 -25.20
N ALA A 362 -83.98 -10.42 -25.55
CA ALA A 362 -84.91 -9.46 -26.12
C ALA A 362 -85.37 -9.82 -27.55
N GLN A 363 -84.69 -10.75 -28.24
CA GLN A 363 -85.12 -11.29 -29.54
C GLN A 363 -86.10 -12.46 -29.34
N VAL A 364 -85.81 -13.38 -28.42
CA VAL A 364 -86.72 -14.48 -28.02
C VAL A 364 -88.01 -13.92 -27.43
N GLN A 365 -87.90 -12.95 -26.50
CA GLN A 365 -89.05 -12.22 -25.99
C GLN A 365 -89.78 -11.44 -27.08
N ARG A 366 -89.10 -10.92 -28.12
CA ARG A 366 -89.80 -10.31 -29.27
C ARG A 366 -90.54 -11.32 -30.13
N GLN A 367 -90.02 -12.53 -30.33
CA GLN A 367 -90.74 -13.59 -31.05
C GLN A 367 -91.96 -14.08 -30.26
N GLN A 368 -91.80 -14.34 -28.96
CA GLN A 368 -92.92 -14.67 -28.06
C GLN A 368 -93.93 -13.53 -27.94
N ALA A 369 -93.45 -12.27 -27.87
CA ALA A 369 -94.31 -11.10 -27.86
C ALA A 369 -95.01 -10.89 -29.20
N VAL A 370 -94.44 -11.21 -30.36
CA VAL A 370 -95.19 -11.16 -31.64
C VAL A 370 -96.29 -12.22 -31.67
N ALA A 371 -96.05 -13.44 -31.17
CA ALA A 371 -97.07 -14.47 -31.04
C ALA A 371 -98.21 -14.03 -30.08
N ALA A 372 -97.86 -13.56 -28.87
CA ALA A 372 -98.83 -13.04 -27.91
C ALA A 372 -99.53 -11.75 -28.40
N ARG A 373 -98.85 -10.91 -29.18
CA ARG A 373 -99.38 -9.66 -29.73
C ARG A 373 -100.35 -9.89 -30.89
N GLN A 374 -100.29 -11.02 -31.61
CA GLN A 374 -101.37 -11.40 -32.53
C GLN A 374 -102.69 -11.70 -31.78
N GLN A 375 -102.62 -12.20 -30.54
CA GLN A 375 -103.77 -12.39 -29.67
C GLN A 375 -104.20 -11.06 -29.00
N ALA A 376 -103.25 -10.29 -28.47
CA ALA A 376 -103.51 -9.03 -27.75
C ALA A 376 -103.88 -7.83 -28.66
N ILE A 377 -103.48 -7.80 -29.95
CA ILE A 377 -103.89 -6.73 -30.90
C ILE A 377 -105.42 -6.67 -31.08
N ARG A 378 -106.14 -7.78 -30.82
CA ARG A 378 -107.61 -7.80 -30.82
C ARG A 378 -108.23 -7.13 -29.59
N GLN A 379 -107.53 -7.10 -28.46
CA GLN A 379 -108.07 -6.64 -27.17
C GLN A 379 -107.47 -5.31 -26.69
N GLN A 380 -106.34 -4.88 -27.26
CA GLN A 380 -105.61 -3.68 -26.80
C GLN A 380 -105.53 -2.56 -27.85
N ARG A 381 -106.43 -2.56 -28.84
CA ARG A 381 -106.70 -1.38 -29.68
C ARG A 381 -107.39 -0.25 -28.92
N GLU A 382 -108.00 -0.52 -27.77
CA GLU A 382 -108.96 0.38 -27.12
C GLU A 382 -108.38 1.19 -25.94
N ALA A 383 -107.38 0.68 -25.21
CA ALA A 383 -106.98 1.27 -23.91
C ALA A 383 -105.57 1.91 -23.86
N ALA A 384 -104.67 1.57 -24.80
CA ALA A 384 -103.24 1.89 -24.67
C ALA A 384 -102.78 3.18 -25.38
N SER A 385 -103.68 3.90 -26.06
CA SER A 385 -103.34 5.10 -26.85
C SER A 385 -103.10 6.37 -26.01
N GLN A 386 -103.53 6.42 -24.75
CA GLN A 386 -103.66 7.69 -24.02
C GLN A 386 -102.63 7.97 -22.90
N ARG A 387 -101.81 6.99 -22.46
CA ARG A 387 -100.93 7.20 -21.27
C ARG A 387 -99.41 7.06 -21.51
N ALA A 388 -98.97 6.38 -22.57
CA ALA A 388 -97.55 6.06 -22.79
C ALA A 388 -96.69 7.17 -23.44
N GLN A 389 -97.25 8.37 -23.65
CA GLN A 389 -96.58 9.53 -24.26
C GLN A 389 -96.06 10.55 -23.23
N ALA A 390 -96.56 10.56 -21.99
CA ALA A 390 -96.22 11.60 -21.01
C ALA A 390 -94.83 11.45 -20.35
N GLU A 391 -94.40 10.23 -20.02
CA GLU A 391 -93.20 10.01 -19.19
C GLU A 391 -91.85 10.05 -19.94
N ARG A 392 -91.86 9.98 -21.29
CA ARG A 392 -90.61 9.81 -22.05
C ARG A 392 -89.77 11.09 -22.16
N GLN A 393 -90.37 12.27 -22.00
CA GLN A 393 -89.70 13.55 -22.26
C GLN A 393 -88.89 14.09 -21.07
N GLN A 394 -89.19 13.69 -19.83
CA GLN A 394 -88.42 14.14 -18.65
C GLN A 394 -87.10 13.40 -18.44
N THR A 395 -86.97 12.16 -18.94
CA THR A 395 -85.82 11.29 -18.65
C THR A 395 -84.56 11.63 -19.47
N GLU A 396 -84.69 12.29 -20.61
CA GLU A 396 -83.55 12.61 -21.49
C GLU A 396 -82.80 13.87 -21.03
N HIS A 397 -83.51 14.92 -20.58
CA HIS A 397 -82.87 16.19 -20.19
C HIS A 397 -81.95 16.06 -18.96
N GLN A 398 -82.27 15.16 -18.02
CA GLN A 398 -81.46 14.94 -16.82
C GLN A 398 -80.07 14.32 -17.12
N ARG A 399 -79.93 13.60 -18.24
CA ARG A 399 -78.71 12.82 -18.55
C ARG A 399 -77.58 13.65 -19.16
N ASP A 400 -77.91 14.73 -19.87
CA ASP A 400 -76.91 15.58 -20.50
C ASP A 400 -76.27 16.57 -19.51
N ILE A 401 -77.04 17.06 -18.53
CA ILE A 401 -76.52 17.90 -17.43
C ILE A 401 -75.43 17.17 -16.63
N THR A 402 -75.64 15.88 -16.31
CA THR A 402 -74.66 15.07 -15.58
C THR A 402 -73.37 14.82 -16.39
N ARG A 403 -73.46 14.70 -17.72
CA ARG A 403 -72.29 14.51 -18.59
C ARG A 403 -71.39 15.74 -18.67
N GLN A 404 -71.97 16.95 -18.72
CA GLN A 404 -71.18 18.18 -18.77
C GLN A 404 -70.41 18.44 -17.46
N GLN A 405 -71.04 18.22 -16.30
CA GLN A 405 -70.36 18.38 -15.00
C GLN A 405 -69.17 17.42 -14.83
N ALA A 406 -69.29 16.17 -15.29
CA ALA A 406 -68.20 15.19 -15.23
C ALA A 406 -66.99 15.55 -16.12
N GLN A 407 -67.19 16.31 -17.20
CA GLN A 407 -66.10 16.78 -18.07
C GLN A 407 -65.40 18.00 -17.46
N ALA A 408 -66.13 18.95 -16.89
CA ALA A 408 -65.56 20.12 -16.22
C ALA A 408 -64.60 19.74 -15.08
N ALA A 409 -64.98 18.78 -14.23
CA ALA A 409 -64.16 18.30 -13.12
C ALA A 409 -62.81 17.71 -13.56
N ARG A 410 -62.77 17.00 -14.71
CA ARG A 410 -61.52 16.42 -15.26
C ARG A 410 -60.55 17.49 -15.77
N HIS A 411 -61.05 18.59 -16.33
CA HIS A 411 -60.19 19.69 -16.77
C HIS A 411 -59.54 20.44 -15.59
N GLN A 412 -60.27 20.64 -14.48
CA GLN A 412 -59.71 21.26 -13.27
C GLN A 412 -58.62 20.38 -12.63
N ALA A 413 -58.83 19.06 -12.53
CA ALA A 413 -57.83 18.15 -11.98
C ALA A 413 -56.50 18.15 -12.77
N MET A 414 -56.56 18.13 -14.12
CA MET A 414 -55.35 18.22 -14.95
C MET A 414 -54.65 19.59 -14.86
N ALA A 415 -55.40 20.68 -14.64
CA ALA A 415 -54.81 22.00 -14.45
C ALA A 415 -54.00 22.10 -13.15
N GLN A 416 -54.55 21.59 -12.04
CA GLN A 416 -53.86 21.54 -10.75
C GLN A 416 -52.58 20.67 -10.80
N GLN A 417 -52.66 19.48 -11.40
CA GLN A 417 -51.51 18.58 -11.53
C GLN A 417 -50.36 19.20 -12.35
N ARG A 418 -50.70 19.99 -13.39
CA ARG A 418 -49.69 20.73 -14.18
C ARG A 418 -49.04 21.87 -13.40
N GLN A 419 -49.77 22.58 -12.54
CA GLN A 419 -49.20 23.63 -11.69
C GLN A 419 -48.21 23.05 -10.67
N GLN A 420 -48.55 21.93 -10.04
CA GLN A 420 -47.70 21.28 -9.04
C GLN A 420 -46.39 20.77 -9.66
N ALA A 421 -46.45 20.08 -10.81
CA ALA A 421 -45.26 19.65 -11.55
C ALA A 421 -44.39 20.81 -12.08
N GLN A 422 -44.93 22.03 -12.21
CA GLN A 422 -44.15 23.23 -12.53
C GLN A 422 -43.47 23.84 -11.29
N ALA A 423 -44.09 23.75 -10.11
CA ALA A 423 -43.48 24.19 -8.85
C ALA A 423 -42.27 23.32 -8.50
N ASP A 424 -42.42 21.99 -8.55
CA ASP A 424 -41.34 21.03 -8.25
C ASP A 424 -40.12 21.24 -9.16
N ARG A 425 -40.35 21.51 -10.45
CA ARG A 425 -39.28 21.82 -11.42
C ARG A 425 -38.54 23.12 -11.10
N ARG A 426 -39.21 24.14 -10.54
CA ARG A 426 -38.54 25.40 -10.14
C ARG A 426 -37.64 25.16 -8.93
N GLN A 427 -38.14 24.48 -7.90
CA GLN A 427 -37.35 24.14 -6.71
C GLN A 427 -36.11 23.28 -7.07
N ALA A 428 -36.26 22.30 -7.96
CA ALA A 428 -35.13 21.46 -8.41
C ALA A 428 -34.06 22.25 -9.20
N VAL A 429 -34.44 23.32 -9.90
CA VAL A 429 -33.51 24.20 -10.62
C VAL A 429 -32.80 25.16 -9.67
N GLU A 430 -33.50 25.68 -8.66
CA GLU A 430 -32.92 26.53 -7.62
C GLU A 430 -31.91 25.77 -6.76
N GLN A 431 -32.25 24.56 -6.29
CA GLN A 431 -31.31 23.70 -5.54
C GLN A 431 -30.02 23.42 -6.33
N ARG A 432 -30.14 23.06 -7.62
CA ARG A 432 -28.96 22.86 -8.48
C ARG A 432 -28.10 24.11 -8.64
N ARG A 433 -28.71 25.31 -8.64
CA ARG A 433 -27.98 26.57 -8.75
C ARG A 433 -27.18 26.86 -7.47
N ASP A 434 -27.77 26.64 -6.31
CA ASP A 434 -27.13 26.85 -5.00
C ASP A 434 -25.98 25.86 -4.77
N ASP A 435 -26.14 24.59 -5.17
CA ASP A 435 -25.08 23.58 -5.10
C ASP A 435 -23.90 23.93 -6.02
N LEU A 436 -24.18 24.39 -7.25
CA LEU A 436 -23.14 24.82 -8.18
C LEU A 436 -22.40 26.08 -7.66
N GLN A 437 -23.11 26.97 -6.96
CA GLN A 437 -22.52 28.16 -6.35
C GLN A 437 -21.64 27.82 -5.14
N ARG A 438 -22.08 26.91 -4.26
CA ARG A 438 -21.25 26.36 -3.17
C ARG A 438 -20.00 25.65 -3.70
N GLN A 439 -20.15 24.82 -4.74
CA GLN A 439 -19.02 24.12 -5.35
C GLN A 439 -18.00 25.10 -5.96
N ARG A 440 -18.46 26.20 -6.59
CA ARG A 440 -17.58 27.28 -7.08
C ARG A 440 -16.83 27.98 -5.94
N GLN A 441 -17.49 28.29 -4.83
CA GLN A 441 -16.85 28.91 -3.66
C GLN A 441 -15.77 28.00 -3.04
N GLN A 442 -16.08 26.71 -2.87
CA GLN A 442 -15.10 25.71 -2.39
C GLN A 442 -13.90 25.58 -3.33
N ALA A 443 -14.13 25.54 -4.65
CA ALA A 443 -13.05 25.50 -5.64
C ALA A 443 -12.18 26.77 -5.65
N GLN A 444 -12.75 27.94 -5.35
CA GLN A 444 -12.00 29.19 -5.21
C GLN A 444 -11.15 29.20 -3.93
N ALA A 445 -11.71 28.78 -2.79
CA ALA A 445 -10.97 28.67 -1.53
C ALA A 445 -9.79 27.68 -1.64
N ALA A 446 -10.01 26.51 -2.24
CA ALA A 446 -8.95 25.52 -2.47
C ALA A 446 -7.82 26.05 -3.38
N ARG A 447 -8.16 26.86 -4.40
CA ARG A 447 -7.15 27.53 -5.26
C ARG A 447 -6.34 28.59 -4.50
N GLN A 448 -6.95 29.33 -3.59
CA GLN A 448 -6.24 30.31 -2.75
C GLN A 448 -5.25 29.60 -1.81
N GLN A 449 -5.69 28.56 -1.09
CA GLN A 449 -4.82 27.77 -0.22
C GLN A 449 -3.64 27.12 -0.98
N ALA A 450 -3.90 26.58 -2.18
CA ALA A 450 -2.84 26.02 -3.03
C ALA A 450 -1.82 27.10 -3.48
N ALA A 451 -2.28 28.31 -3.81
CA ALA A 451 -1.41 29.41 -4.19
C ALA A 451 -0.56 29.92 -3.00
N GLU A 452 -1.12 29.96 -1.79
CA GLU A 452 -0.40 30.31 -0.56
C GLU A 452 0.68 29.27 -0.22
N GLN A 453 0.35 27.98 -0.32
CA GLN A 453 1.34 26.90 -0.13
C GLN A 453 2.48 26.98 -1.16
N GLN A 454 2.18 27.28 -2.43
CA GLN A 454 3.20 27.48 -3.46
C GLN A 454 4.09 28.70 -3.17
N ARG A 455 3.53 29.81 -2.67
CA ARG A 455 4.32 30.98 -2.23
C ARG A 455 5.24 30.63 -1.05
N ALA A 456 4.73 29.98 -0.02
CA ALA A 456 5.51 29.57 1.15
C ALA A 456 6.66 28.61 0.77
N GLN A 457 6.42 27.64 -0.12
CA GLN A 457 7.47 26.77 -0.65
C GLN A 457 8.49 27.53 -1.51
N GLY A 458 8.05 28.52 -2.29
CA GLY A 458 8.92 29.42 -3.06
C GLY A 458 9.84 30.24 -2.16
N GLU A 459 9.30 30.83 -1.09
CA GLU A 459 10.06 31.60 -0.09
C GLU A 459 11.08 30.72 0.65
N GLN A 460 10.70 29.50 1.05
CA GLN A 460 11.62 28.53 1.67
C GLN A 460 12.77 28.16 0.71
N ARG A 461 12.48 27.88 -0.56
CA ARG A 461 13.52 27.60 -1.57
C ARG A 461 14.43 28.82 -1.80
N ALA A 462 13.87 30.03 -1.84
CA ALA A 462 14.64 31.27 -1.98
C ALA A 462 15.48 31.60 -0.74
N ALA A 463 15.07 31.17 0.45
CA ALA A 463 15.86 31.27 1.68
C ALA A 463 17.00 30.24 1.68
N GLN A 464 16.72 28.98 1.33
CA GLN A 464 17.73 27.92 1.21
C GLN A 464 18.80 28.25 0.16
N ALA A 465 18.40 28.77 -1.00
CA ALA A 465 19.33 29.21 -2.04
C ALA A 465 20.25 30.35 -1.56
N ARG A 466 19.70 31.33 -0.83
CA ARG A 466 20.49 32.42 -0.22
C ARG A 466 21.46 31.91 0.85
N ALA A 467 21.03 30.99 1.71
CA ALA A 467 21.89 30.36 2.71
C ALA A 467 23.03 29.55 2.07
N ALA A 468 22.73 28.75 1.02
CA ALA A 468 23.75 28.02 0.27
C ALA A 468 24.77 28.94 -0.39
N GLN A 469 24.33 30.05 -0.99
CA GLN A 469 25.23 31.03 -1.60
C GLN A 469 26.11 31.75 -0.56
N GLN A 470 25.59 32.03 0.64
CA GLN A 470 26.39 32.55 1.75
C GLN A 470 27.43 31.55 2.25
N ALA A 471 27.05 30.27 2.38
CA ALA A 471 27.98 29.20 2.77
C ALA A 471 29.12 29.02 1.75
N GLN A 472 28.82 29.03 0.45
CA GLN A 472 29.83 28.99 -0.62
C GLN A 472 30.79 30.18 -0.57
N ARG A 473 30.29 31.41 -0.32
CA ARG A 473 31.13 32.60 -0.15
C ARG A 473 32.03 32.47 1.09
N ALA A 474 31.51 31.98 2.21
CA ALA A 474 32.30 31.75 3.42
C ALA A 474 33.42 30.72 3.19
N GLN A 475 33.13 29.62 2.49
CA GLN A 475 34.12 28.61 2.11
C GLN A 475 35.19 29.18 1.17
N ALA A 476 34.81 29.98 0.18
CA ALA A 476 35.75 30.65 -0.73
C ALA A 476 36.68 31.62 0.01
N HIS A 477 36.16 32.41 0.95
CA HIS A 477 36.98 33.30 1.80
C HIS A 477 37.94 32.51 2.71
N ALA A 478 37.48 31.40 3.31
CA ALA A 478 38.34 30.54 4.13
C ALA A 478 39.49 29.91 3.31
N ALA A 479 39.20 29.41 2.12
CA ALA A 479 40.20 28.87 1.20
C ALA A 479 41.22 29.94 0.76
N ALA A 480 40.77 31.15 0.44
CA ALA A 480 41.65 32.27 0.10
C ALA A 480 42.56 32.67 1.28
N GLN A 481 42.06 32.65 2.52
CA GLN A 481 42.88 32.90 3.71
C GLN A 481 43.94 31.82 3.92
N GLN A 482 43.59 30.54 3.75
CA GLN A 482 44.55 29.44 3.85
C GLN A 482 45.66 29.54 2.79
N GLN A 483 45.31 29.87 1.55
CA GLN A 483 46.29 30.11 0.48
C GLN A 483 47.21 31.30 0.79
N ALA A 484 46.67 32.41 1.31
CA ALA A 484 47.47 33.56 1.72
C ALA A 484 48.41 33.25 2.90
N GLN A 485 47.98 32.42 3.85
CA GLN A 485 48.83 31.94 4.95
C GLN A 485 49.96 31.02 4.45
N ALA A 486 49.65 30.07 3.57
CA ALA A 486 50.64 29.18 2.96
C ALA A 486 51.69 29.97 2.15
N ALA A 487 51.26 30.94 1.35
CA ALA A 487 52.16 31.81 0.60
C ALA A 487 53.08 32.65 1.53
N ARG A 488 52.55 33.15 2.66
CA ARG A 488 53.37 33.84 3.68
C ARG A 488 54.39 32.91 4.33
N GLN A 489 54.02 31.67 4.65
CA GLN A 489 54.95 30.68 5.22
C GLN A 489 56.07 30.33 4.22
N GLN A 490 55.74 30.14 2.94
CA GLN A 490 56.73 29.91 1.88
C GLN A 490 57.68 31.10 1.72
N ALA A 491 57.16 32.34 1.71
CA ALA A 491 58.00 33.54 1.63
C ALA A 491 58.92 33.70 2.85
N LEU A 492 58.46 33.37 4.07
CA LEU A 492 59.30 33.36 5.26
C LEU A 492 60.38 32.27 5.21
N ALA A 493 60.05 31.07 4.73
CA ALA A 493 61.01 29.98 4.57
C ALA A 493 62.11 30.32 3.54
N GLN A 494 61.73 30.91 2.39
CA GLN A 494 62.68 31.41 1.40
C GLN A 494 63.56 32.53 1.96
N ARG A 495 62.99 33.47 2.73
CA ARG A 495 63.76 34.54 3.37
C ARG A 495 64.75 34.01 4.42
N ALA A 496 64.39 32.96 5.16
CA ALA A 496 65.28 32.30 6.11
C ALA A 496 66.45 31.57 5.41
N GLN A 497 66.24 31.06 4.20
CA GLN A 497 67.31 30.45 3.39
C GLN A 497 68.21 31.49 2.70
N ALA A 498 67.73 32.72 2.52
CA ALA A 498 68.43 33.81 1.84
C ALA A 498 69.25 34.75 2.75
N HIS A 499 69.46 34.40 4.04
CA HIS A 499 70.37 35.12 4.93
C HIS A 499 71.41 34.15 5.50
N PRO A 500 72.67 34.15 4.98
CA PRO A 500 73.75 33.46 5.65
C PRO A 500 74.06 34.14 7.00
N PRO A 501 74.52 33.39 8.03
CA PRO A 501 74.89 33.98 9.30
C PRO A 501 76.07 34.93 9.13
N HIS A 502 75.93 36.17 9.59
CA HIS A 502 77.06 37.10 9.67
C HIS A 502 78.16 36.54 10.57
N PRO A 503 79.45 36.62 10.18
CA PRO A 503 80.55 36.17 11.02
C PRO A 503 80.68 37.04 12.29
N PRO A 504 81.21 36.49 13.40
CA PRO A 504 81.33 37.21 14.66
C PRO A 504 82.30 38.39 14.52
N GLN A 505 81.86 39.58 14.97
CA GLN A 505 82.73 40.76 15.04
C GLN A 505 83.78 40.61 16.17
N PRO A 506 85.01 41.14 15.97
CA PRO A 506 86.06 41.12 16.97
C PRO A 506 85.79 42.09 18.15
N PRO A 507 86.39 41.87 19.32
CA PRO A 507 86.17 42.70 20.50
C PRO A 507 86.88 44.06 20.37
N HIS A 508 86.16 45.14 20.69
CA HIS A 508 86.72 46.48 20.86
C HIS A 508 86.19 47.16 22.15
N PRO A 509 86.88 48.20 22.64
CA PRO A 509 87.20 48.31 24.07
C PRO A 509 86.20 49.09 24.93
N ALA A 510 86.55 49.21 26.21
CA ALA A 510 85.72 49.67 27.31
C ALA A 510 85.25 51.15 27.28
N ARG A 511 84.19 51.38 28.08
CA ARG A 511 83.72 52.65 28.71
C ARG A 511 83.00 53.69 27.79
N PRO A 512 82.18 54.61 28.36
CA PRO A 512 81.83 54.81 29.77
C PRO A 512 80.31 54.94 30.13
N GLU A 513 80.05 54.76 31.43
CA GLU A 513 79.04 55.35 32.35
C GLU A 513 77.83 56.21 31.86
N ASN A 514 76.64 55.82 32.36
CA ASN A 514 75.54 56.66 32.92
C ASN A 514 74.79 57.70 32.03
N PRO A 515 73.64 58.26 32.49
CA PRO A 515 72.72 57.83 33.56
C PRO A 515 71.22 57.80 33.16
N ARG A 516 70.39 57.31 34.09
CA ARG A 516 68.98 57.70 34.41
C ARG A 516 68.16 58.50 33.37
N HIS A 517 66.91 58.05 33.17
CA HIS A 517 65.77 58.93 33.44
C HIS A 517 64.50 58.16 33.85
N ASP A 518 63.94 58.54 35.00
CA ASP A 518 62.56 58.23 35.43
C ASP A 518 61.53 59.03 34.62
N GLN A 519 60.24 58.74 34.92
CA GLN A 519 58.99 59.42 34.52
C GLN A 519 58.27 58.79 33.31
N ARG A 520 56.96 58.50 33.37
CA ARG A 520 55.95 58.83 34.39
C ARG A 520 54.79 57.84 34.36
#